data_AF-A0AAJ5WWN4-F1
#
_entry.id   AF-A0AAJ5WWN4-F1
#
_cell.length_a   1.000
_cell.length_b   1.000
_cell.length_c   1.000
_cell.angle_alpha   90.00
_cell.angle_beta   90.00
_cell.angle_gamma   90.00
#
_symmetry.space_group_name_H-M   'P 1'
#
loop_
_entity.id
_entity.type
_entity.pdbx_description
1 polymer ?
#
loop_
_entity_poly.entity_id
_entity_poly.type
_entity_poly.pdbx_seq_one_letter_code
_entity_poly.pdbx_strand_id
1 'polypeptide(L)'
;MKLSFLNKLACPMDKQELELKVFVTDTEQHILEGMLTCSHCKRYYPIIHGVPIMSPDEYREFALEAPVLKKWQAQLKGRVTENFQLLPDTDPAAL
;
A
#
# COMPACT_ATOMS: atom_id res chain seq x y z
N MET A 1 -2.97 12.45 -5.00
CA MET A 1 -2.79 11.67 -6.25
C MET A 1 -4.11 11.55 -7.00
N LYS A 2 -4.12 11.74 -8.33
CA LYS A 2 -5.31 11.47 -9.18
C LYS A 2 -5.44 9.97 -9.44
N LEU A 3 -6.67 9.45 -9.49
CA LEU A 3 -6.92 8.03 -9.79
C LEU A 3 -6.39 7.62 -11.17
N SER A 4 -6.49 8.49 -12.17
CA SER A 4 -5.97 8.26 -13.52
C SER A 4 -4.45 8.07 -13.59
N PHE A 5 -3.71 8.47 -12.55
CA PHE A 5 -2.27 8.23 -12.46
C PHE A 5 -1.94 6.74 -12.24
N LEU A 6 -2.84 5.99 -11.59
CA LEU A 6 -2.67 4.55 -11.34
C LEU A 6 -2.46 3.77 -12.63
N ASN A 7 -3.17 4.11 -13.70
CA ASN A 7 -3.07 3.47 -15.01
C ASN A 7 -1.69 3.62 -15.68
N LYS A 8 -0.81 4.46 -15.13
CA LYS A 8 0.56 4.68 -15.60
C LYS A 8 1.61 4.07 -14.68
N LEU A 9 1.19 3.54 -13.53
CA LEU A 9 2.08 2.94 -12.55
C LEU A 9 2.09 1.42 -12.70
N ALA A 10 3.25 0.85 -12.44
CA ALA A 10 3.46 -0.58 -12.31
C ALA A 10 4.36 -0.83 -11.09
N CYS A 11 4.35 -2.06 -10.60
CA CYS A 11 5.23 -2.45 -9.51
C CYS A 11 6.72 -2.20 -9.88
N PRO A 12 7.50 -1.52 -9.03
CA PRO A 12 8.92 -1.23 -9.32
C PRO A 12 9.79 -2.49 -9.32
N MET A 13 9.33 -3.59 -8.70
CA MET A 13 10.11 -4.83 -8.56
C MET A 13 9.91 -5.79 -9.73
N ASP A 14 8.67 -5.97 -10.18
CA ASP A 14 8.29 -6.99 -11.18
C ASP A 14 7.44 -6.46 -12.32
N LYS A 15 7.13 -5.15 -12.34
CA LYS A 15 6.37 -4.45 -13.38
C LYS A 15 4.92 -4.94 -13.53
N GLN A 16 4.40 -5.69 -12.56
CA GLN A 16 3.02 -6.15 -12.56
C GLN A 16 2.04 -5.07 -12.08
N GLU A 17 0.75 -5.34 -12.22
CA GLU A 17 -0.33 -4.43 -11.83
C GLU A 17 -0.37 -4.17 -10.32
N LEU A 18 -0.85 -2.97 -9.98
CA LEU A 18 -1.00 -2.50 -8.61
C LEU A 18 -2.47 -2.33 -8.27
N GLU A 19 -2.89 -2.94 -7.16
CA GLU A 19 -4.20 -2.74 -6.55
C GLU A 19 -4.14 -1.54 -5.60
N LEU A 20 -5.11 -0.63 -5.70
CA LEU A 20 -5.20 0.55 -4.85
C LEU A 20 -6.28 0.36 -3.76
N LYS A 21 -5.88 0.57 -2.52
CA LYS A 21 -6.79 0.79 -1.39
C LYS A 21 -6.72 2.24 -0.94
N VAL A 22 -7.85 2.95 -0.97
CA VAL A 22 -7.94 4.36 -0.58
C VAL A 22 -8.34 4.46 0.89
N PHE A 23 -7.66 5.33 1.66
CA PHE A 23 -7.98 5.60 3.06
C PHE A 23 -8.54 7.01 3.27
N VAL A 24 -7.97 8.01 2.58
CA VAL A 24 -8.39 9.42 2.69
C VAL A 24 -8.31 10.09 1.32
N THR A 25 -9.35 10.85 0.98
CA THR A 25 -9.39 11.73 -0.20
C THR A 25 -9.66 13.18 0.22
N ASP A 26 -9.29 14.13 -0.65
CA ASP A 26 -9.73 15.53 -0.52
C ASP A 26 -11.14 15.75 -1.11
N THR A 27 -11.59 17.01 -1.12
CA THR A 27 -12.88 17.43 -1.69
C THR A 27 -12.96 17.26 -3.21
N GLU A 28 -11.83 17.17 -3.90
CA GLU A 28 -11.72 16.97 -5.35
C GLU A 28 -11.45 15.49 -5.72
N GLN A 29 -11.61 14.57 -4.76
CA GLN A 29 -11.33 13.14 -4.91
C GLN A 29 -9.87 12.81 -5.22
N HIS A 30 -8.92 13.70 -4.94
CA HIS A 30 -7.52 13.32 -4.92
C HIS A 30 -7.24 12.43 -3.72
N ILE A 31 -6.57 11.33 -3.95
CA ILE A 31 -6.13 10.40 -2.92
C ILE A 31 -5.02 11.08 -2.12
N LEU A 32 -5.28 11.34 -0.84
CA LEU A 32 -4.30 11.87 0.12
C LEU A 32 -3.59 10.74 0.86
N GLU A 33 -4.34 9.72 1.26
CA GLU A 33 -3.81 8.52 1.90
C GLU A 33 -4.36 7.26 1.24
N GLY A 34 -3.49 6.27 1.06
CA GLY A 34 -3.82 5.03 0.40
C GLY A 34 -2.68 4.03 0.46
N MET A 35 -2.90 2.85 -0.10
CA MET A 35 -1.90 1.81 -0.22
C MET A 35 -2.04 1.17 -1.60
N LEU A 36 -0.93 1.13 -2.33
CA LEU A 36 -0.81 0.31 -3.52
C LEU A 36 -0.28 -1.06 -3.10
N THR A 37 -0.78 -2.14 -3.67
CA THR A 37 -0.30 -3.50 -3.42
C THR A 37 -0.10 -4.22 -4.74
N CYS A 38 1.08 -4.80 -4.94
CA CYS A 38 1.31 -5.64 -6.12
C CYS A 38 0.54 -6.95 -5.98
N SER A 39 -0.27 -7.29 -6.97
CA SER A 39 -1.04 -8.53 -6.99
C SER A 39 -0.15 -9.77 -7.11
N HIS A 40 1.09 -9.62 -7.62
CA HIS A 40 2.05 -10.68 -7.84
C HIS A 40 3.05 -10.83 -6.68
N CYS A 41 3.99 -9.89 -6.50
CA CYS A 41 4.99 -9.97 -5.42
C CYS A 41 4.50 -9.52 -4.03
N LYS A 42 3.22 -9.16 -3.87
CA LYS A 42 2.56 -8.80 -2.60
C LYS A 42 3.13 -7.60 -1.85
N ARG A 43 4.10 -6.87 -2.42
CA ARG A 43 4.65 -5.65 -1.83
C ARG A 43 3.61 -4.55 -1.76
N TYR A 44 3.62 -3.83 -0.65
CA TYR A 44 2.81 -2.63 -0.49
C TYR A 44 3.66 -1.36 -0.64
N TYR A 45 3.02 -0.30 -1.14
CA TYR A 45 3.59 1.04 -1.27
C TYR A 45 2.60 2.06 -0.68
N PRO A 46 2.93 2.73 0.42
CA PRO A 46 2.04 3.69 1.04
C PRO A 46 1.93 4.98 0.20
N ILE A 47 0.74 5.56 0.15
CA ILE A 47 0.50 6.91 -0.36
C ILE A 47 0.31 7.82 0.85
N ILE A 48 1.18 8.83 0.98
CA ILE A 48 1.15 9.78 2.09
C ILE A 48 1.13 11.19 1.51
N HIS A 49 0.18 12.02 1.95
CA HIS A 49 -0.05 13.37 1.41
C HIS A 49 -0.17 13.39 -0.13
N GLY A 50 -0.75 12.34 -0.69
CA GLY A 50 -0.94 12.17 -2.12
C GLY A 50 0.31 11.82 -2.92
N VAL A 51 1.41 11.46 -2.26
CA VAL A 51 2.67 11.01 -2.85
C VAL A 51 2.83 9.49 -2.63
N PRO A 52 2.88 8.66 -3.68
CA PRO A 52 3.19 7.24 -3.56
C PRO A 52 4.68 7.03 -3.27
N ILE A 53 5.00 6.36 -2.17
CA ILE A 53 6.38 6.00 -1.79
C ILE A 53 6.68 4.62 -2.34
N MET A 54 7.37 4.57 -3.49
CA MET A 54 7.66 3.35 -4.25
C MET A 54 9.15 3.00 -4.27
N SER A 55 9.86 3.35 -3.20
CA SER A 55 11.29 3.05 -3.05
C SER A 55 11.53 1.53 -3.04
N PRO A 56 12.63 1.04 -3.64
CA PRO A 56 13.09 -0.33 -3.48
C PRO A 56 13.30 -0.69 -2.01
N ASP A 57 13.13 -1.97 -1.67
CA ASP A 57 13.18 -2.46 -0.28
C ASP A 57 14.48 -2.07 0.45
N GLU A 58 15.61 -2.02 -0.25
CA GLU A 58 16.93 -1.64 0.30
C GLU A 58 17.01 -0.20 0.80
N TYR A 59 16.10 0.68 0.35
CA TYR A 59 16.02 2.08 0.77
C TYR A 59 14.82 2.36 1.68
N ARG A 60 14.09 1.33 2.11
CA ARG A 60 12.92 1.48 2.98
C ARG A 60 13.29 1.28 4.44
N GLU A 61 12.84 2.20 5.27
CA GLU A 61 13.00 2.11 6.72
C GLU A 61 11.65 1.82 7.37
N PHE A 62 11.47 0.58 7.85
CA PHE A 62 10.21 0.16 8.48
C PHE A 62 9.79 1.07 9.63
N ALA A 63 10.74 1.59 10.40
CA ALA A 63 10.46 2.51 11.51
C ALA A 63 9.74 3.79 11.07
N LEU A 64 10.01 4.27 9.85
CA LEU A 64 9.35 5.46 9.28
C LEU A 64 7.94 5.13 8.77
N GLU A 65 7.72 3.90 8.31
CA GLU A 65 6.41 3.46 7.80
C GLU A 65 5.46 2.95 8.90
N ALA A 66 6.00 2.41 9.99
CA ALA A 66 5.24 1.77 11.06
C ALA A 66 4.13 2.66 11.66
N PRO A 67 4.32 3.97 11.91
CA PRO A 67 3.25 4.84 12.41
C PRO A 67 2.06 4.93 11.46
N VAL A 68 2.34 4.96 10.15
CA VAL A 68 1.34 5.07 9.09
C VAL A 68 0.57 3.74 8.96
N LEU A 69 1.28 2.61 9.00
CA LEU A 69 0.65 1.29 8.99
C LEU A 69 -0.23 1.07 10.23
N LYS A 70 0.24 1.51 11.40
CA LYS A 70 -0.53 1.45 12.65
C LYS A 70 -1.82 2.27 12.55
N LYS A 71 -1.76 3.46 11.95
CA LYS A 71 -2.94 4.30 11.68
C LYS A 71 -3.97 3.58 10.81
N TRP A 72 -3.52 2.76 9.86
CA TRP A 72 -4.38 2.08 8.89
C TRP A 72 -4.78 0.66 9.28
N GLN A 73 -4.32 0.13 10.43
CA GLN A 73 -4.58 -1.26 10.82
C GLN A 73 -6.06 -1.64 10.84
N ALA A 74 -6.93 -0.76 11.33
CA ALA A 74 -8.37 -1.00 11.37
C ALA A 74 -8.96 -1.17 9.96
N GLN A 75 -8.51 -0.35 9.01
CA GLN A 75 -8.93 -0.41 7.61
C GLN A 75 -8.32 -1.59 6.86
N LEU A 76 -7.16 -2.09 7.30
CA LEU A 76 -6.48 -3.26 6.73
C LEU A 76 -7.11 -4.60 7.14
N LYS A 77 -8.17 -4.61 7.96
CA LYS A 77 -8.91 -5.81 8.38
C LYS A 77 -8.02 -6.89 9.02
N GLY A 78 -6.98 -6.50 9.73
CA GLY A 78 -6.07 -7.43 10.40
C GLY A 78 -4.95 -8.00 9.53
N ARG A 79 -4.81 -7.56 8.27
CA ARG A 79 -3.65 -7.92 7.46
C ARG A 79 -2.36 -7.43 8.11
N VAL A 80 -1.40 -8.34 8.19
CA VAL A 80 -0.07 -8.07 8.75
C VAL A 80 0.86 -7.67 7.62
N THR A 81 1.78 -6.76 7.94
CA THR A 81 2.87 -6.37 7.04
C THR A 81 4.17 -6.93 7.59
N GLU A 82 4.86 -7.72 6.79
CA GLU A 82 6.18 -8.26 7.09
C GLU A 82 7.06 -8.10 5.86
N ASN A 83 8.32 -7.67 6.03
CA ASN A 83 9.27 -7.48 4.93
C ASN A 83 8.67 -6.67 3.75
N PHE A 84 7.90 -5.64 4.07
CA PHE A 84 7.22 -4.77 3.10
C PHE A 84 6.16 -5.45 2.22
N GLN A 85 5.73 -6.65 2.59
CA GLN A 85 4.67 -7.40 1.91
C GLN A 85 3.40 -7.39 2.75
N LEU A 86 2.26 -7.23 2.08
CA LEU A 86 0.95 -7.37 2.68
C LEU A 86 0.58 -8.86 2.64
N LEU A 87 0.57 -9.50 3.79
CA LEU A 87 0.20 -10.90 3.88
C LEU A 87 -1.30 -11.08 3.69
N PRO A 88 -1.75 -12.17 3.04
CA PRO A 88 -3.16 -12.51 2.97
C PRO A 88 -3.74 -12.70 4.37
N ASP A 89 -5.05 -12.59 4.47
CA ASP A 89 -5.77 -12.72 5.74
C ASP A 89 -5.45 -14.10 6.36
N THR A 90 -4.67 -14.12 7.44
CA THR A 90 -4.48 -15.31 8.28
C THR A 90 -5.75 -15.48 9.12
N ASP A 91 -6.87 -15.76 8.47
CA ASP A 91 -8.07 -16.18 9.17
C ASP A 91 -7.82 -17.64 9.63
N PRO A 92 -7.78 -17.93 10.95
CA PRO A 92 -7.59 -19.30 11.42
C PRO A 92 -8.74 -20.25 11.01
N ALA A 93 -9.80 -19.73 10.37
CA ALA A 93 -10.90 -20.50 9.80
C ALA A 93 -10.69 -20.96 8.34
N ALA A 94 -9.56 -20.61 7.70
CA ALA A 94 -9.26 -20.96 6.30
C ALA A 94 -8.36 -22.20 6.12
N LEU A 95 -8.25 -23.05 7.14
CA LEU A 95 -7.61 -24.37 7.11
C LEU A 95 -8.61 -25.49 7.38
#